data_AF-A0A6I8NJA9-F1
#
_entry.id   AF-A0A6I8NJA9-F1
#
_cell.length_a   1.000
_cell.length_b   1.000
_cell.length_c   1.000
_cell.angle_alpha   90.00
_cell.angle_beta   90.00
_cell.angle_gamma   90.00
#
_symmetry.space_group_name_H-M   'P 1'
#
loop_
_entity.id
_entity.type
_entity.pdbx_description
1 polymer ?
#
loop_
_entity_poly.entity_id
_entity_poly.type
_entity_poly.pdbx_seq_one_letter_code
_entity_poly.pdbx_strand_id
1 'polypeptide(L)'
;RLEQCLHKCSTNVITVNNRNNIGLLQKSHQEYDFCLEAQDYLSIPKQHNFGFGDIWYKVLQQRFWVGLKLKILGGFFFHYWDFLSLKNELLWLEISKGHHAVLLRTQYRCHPAISAIANDLFYEGNLIDGISERDRSPLLDWLPTLCFYNVNGTEQIGRDNSFHNLAEAAFTLKLIQSLIASGIEASAIGVITLYKSQMNQLCNLFSAGHSDYPNIKAVQVSTVDAFQGAEKEVIVLSCVRTRQFGFIDSERRTNVALTRGKRHLLIVGNVACLKKNRLWGNVIQHCEGRANGLQHSSQYEAQLNHLLKCHLEKKAKEQEERSSQKEKSGDHFCPPKGMK
;
A
#
# COMPACT_ATOMS: atom_id res chain seq x y z
N ARG A 1 17.51 20.31 3.08
CA ARG A 1 18.06 19.12 2.36
C ARG A 1 17.68 17.78 3.03
N LEU A 2 17.68 17.67 4.37
CA LEU A 2 17.18 16.49 5.12
C LEU A 2 15.68 16.17 4.87
N GLU A 3 14.82 17.19 4.77
CA GLU A 3 13.38 17.01 4.52
C GLU A 3 13.05 16.40 3.15
N GLN A 4 13.87 16.65 2.12
CA GLN A 4 13.63 16.12 0.78
C GLN A 4 14.00 14.63 0.62
N CYS A 5 14.94 14.11 1.42
CA CYS A 5 15.30 12.69 1.39
C CYS A 5 14.34 11.80 2.20
N LEU A 6 13.72 12.33 3.26
CA LEU A 6 12.81 11.58 4.15
C LEU A 6 11.44 11.31 3.53
N HIS A 7 11.05 12.07 2.50
CA HIS A 7 9.82 11.83 1.72
C HIS A 7 9.70 10.41 1.15
N LYS A 8 10.82 9.66 1.06
CA LYS A 8 10.89 8.30 0.49
C LYS A 8 10.93 7.17 1.52
N CYS A 9 11.04 7.43 2.83
CA CYS A 9 11.13 6.38 3.86
C CYS A 9 9.88 6.34 4.74
N SER A 10 9.31 5.15 4.93
CA SER A 10 8.04 4.91 5.64
C SER A 10 8.21 4.70 7.15
N THR A 11 9.26 5.25 7.76
CA THR A 11 9.58 5.04 9.18
C THR A 11 9.69 6.37 9.91
N ASN A 12 8.74 6.62 10.80
CA ASN A 12 8.62 7.85 11.60
C ASN A 12 9.51 7.84 12.87
N VAL A 13 10.60 7.08 12.88
CA VAL A 13 11.42 6.87 14.09
C VAL A 13 12.87 7.15 13.78
N ILE A 14 13.49 8.00 14.60
CA ILE A 14 14.93 8.31 14.60
C ILE A 14 15.48 7.94 15.98
N THR A 15 16.64 7.28 16.04
CA THR A 15 17.36 7.03 17.30
C THR A 15 18.36 8.15 17.58
N VAL A 16 18.42 8.60 18.83
CA VAL A 16 19.38 9.63 19.28
C VAL A 16 20.21 9.06 20.43
N ASN A 17 21.54 9.21 20.36
CA ASN A 17 22.47 8.76 21.40
C ASN A 17 22.78 9.89 22.39
N ASN A 18 22.99 9.55 23.67
CA ASN A 18 23.21 10.43 24.83
C ASN A 18 24.48 11.32 24.77
N ARG A 19 25.13 11.44 23.61
CA ARG A 19 26.24 12.36 23.38
C ARG A 19 25.95 13.31 22.21
N ASN A 20 24.82 14.02 22.22
CA ASN A 20 24.48 15.19 21.36
C ASN A 20 24.94 15.19 19.88
N ASN A 21 25.21 14.04 19.28
CA ASN A 21 25.65 13.89 17.90
C ASN A 21 24.53 13.18 17.14
N ILE A 22 23.87 13.96 16.28
CA ILE A 22 22.85 13.48 15.36
C ILE A 22 23.58 12.71 14.24
N GLY A 23 23.64 11.38 14.37
CA GLY A 23 24.20 10.50 13.34
C GLY A 23 23.27 10.38 12.14
N LEU A 24 23.60 11.06 11.05
CA LEU A 24 22.99 10.86 9.73
C LEU A 24 23.45 9.52 9.14
N LEU A 25 22.57 8.52 9.06
CA LEU A 25 22.73 7.40 8.12
C LEU A 25 22.33 7.87 6.72
N GLN A 26 23.21 8.64 6.08
CA GLN A 26 23.07 9.05 4.69
C GLN A 26 23.56 7.91 3.78
N LYS A 27 22.73 7.54 2.79
CA LYS A 27 23.10 6.61 1.72
C LYS A 27 24.37 7.11 1.00
N SER A 28 25.44 6.32 1.01
CA SER A 28 26.41 6.32 -0.09
C SER A 28 26.12 5.11 -0.98
N HIS A 29 25.88 5.39 -2.26
CA HIS A 29 26.13 4.41 -3.31
C HIS A 29 27.65 4.28 -3.39
N GLN A 30 28.20 3.22 -2.83
CA GLN A 30 29.41 2.57 -3.31
C GLN A 30 29.45 1.16 -2.72
N GLU A 31 29.27 0.19 -3.61
CA GLU A 31 29.65 -1.20 -3.36
C GLU A 31 31.17 -1.25 -3.08
N TYR A 32 31.57 -2.25 -2.29
CA TYR A 32 32.94 -2.61 -1.90
C TYR A 32 33.59 -1.75 -0.80
N ASP A 33 33.44 -2.20 0.45
CA ASP A 33 34.51 -2.42 1.44
C ASP A 33 33.94 -2.41 2.86
N PHE A 34 33.53 -3.59 3.35
CA PHE A 34 33.24 -3.78 4.77
C PHE A 34 33.53 -5.24 5.16
N CYS A 35 34.81 -5.61 5.13
CA CYS A 35 35.27 -6.92 5.62
C CYS A 35 36.45 -6.86 6.61
N LEU A 36 36.92 -5.69 7.06
CA LEU A 36 38.15 -5.64 7.88
C LEU A 36 38.02 -5.05 9.30
N GLU A 37 36.86 -4.58 9.75
CA GLU A 37 36.70 -4.01 11.11
C GLU A 37 35.97 -4.91 12.12
N ALA A 38 35.77 -6.19 11.82
CA ALA A 38 35.08 -7.12 12.71
C ALA A 38 36.02 -7.99 13.59
N GLN A 39 37.34 -7.90 13.41
CA GLN A 39 38.29 -8.72 14.18
C GLN A 39 38.62 -8.15 15.58
N ASP A 40 38.40 -6.84 15.82
CA ASP A 40 38.85 -6.21 17.08
C ASP A 40 37.81 -6.22 18.21
N TYR A 41 36.58 -6.67 17.97
CA TYR A 41 35.49 -6.62 18.98
C TYR A 41 35.25 -7.91 19.77
N LEU A 42 36.08 -8.96 19.61
CA LEU A 42 35.93 -10.24 20.32
C LEU A 42 36.63 -10.32 21.69
N SER A 43 37.08 -9.20 22.26
CA SER A 43 37.75 -9.18 23.57
C SER A 43 37.02 -8.30 24.58
N ILE A 44 35.92 -8.79 25.16
CA ILE A 44 35.35 -8.23 26.41
C ILE A 44 35.12 -9.38 27.41
N PRO A 45 35.64 -9.31 28.65
CA PRO A 45 35.54 -10.40 29.62
C PRO A 45 34.11 -10.55 30.19
N LYS A 46 33.71 -11.80 30.40
CA LYS A 46 32.48 -12.20 31.10
C LYS A 46 32.43 -11.61 32.50
N GLN A 47 31.39 -10.84 32.83
CA GLN A 47 30.85 -10.83 34.18
C GLN A 47 29.31 -10.68 34.20
N HIS A 48 28.72 -11.53 35.05
CA HIS A 48 27.36 -11.58 35.59
C HIS A 48 26.24 -12.37 34.87
N ASN A 49 25.71 -13.31 35.66
CA ASN A 49 24.71 -14.33 35.42
C ASN A 49 23.29 -13.76 35.28
N PHE A 50 22.60 -14.05 34.17
CA PHE A 50 21.13 -14.21 34.15
C PHE A 50 20.74 -15.23 33.04
N GLY A 51 20.22 -16.38 33.47
CA GLY A 51 20.03 -17.62 32.69
C GLY A 51 18.90 -17.65 31.65
N PHE A 52 18.61 -16.55 30.96
CA PHE A 52 17.71 -16.54 29.78
C PHE A 52 18.37 -15.99 28.51
N GLY A 53 19.50 -15.28 28.64
CA GLY A 53 20.28 -14.77 27.51
C GLY A 53 21.08 -15.84 26.77
N ASP A 54 21.47 -16.93 27.44
CA ASP A 54 22.36 -17.95 26.86
C ASP A 54 21.70 -18.80 25.77
N ILE A 55 20.39 -19.00 25.84
CA ILE A 55 19.64 -19.75 24.81
C ILE A 55 19.50 -18.88 23.56
N TRP A 56 19.18 -17.59 23.73
CA TRP A 56 19.08 -16.64 22.63
C TRP A 56 20.43 -16.34 21.98
N TYR A 57 21.50 -16.23 22.77
CA TYR A 57 22.87 -16.08 22.29
C TYR A 57 23.33 -17.30 21.50
N LYS A 58 22.97 -18.51 21.94
CA LYS A 58 23.24 -19.75 21.19
C LYS A 58 22.43 -19.86 19.89
N VAL A 59 21.18 -19.40 19.87
CA VAL A 59 20.34 -19.36 18.65
C VAL A 59 20.87 -18.33 17.65
N LEU A 60 21.32 -17.16 18.13
CA LEU A 60 21.99 -16.13 17.33
C LEU A 60 23.33 -16.62 16.78
N GLN A 61 24.16 -17.28 17.59
CA GLN A 61 25.41 -17.87 17.11
C GLN A 61 25.17 -19.00 16.11
N GLN A 62 24.18 -19.88 16.32
CA GLN A 62 23.84 -20.93 15.35
C GLN A 62 23.38 -20.34 14.02
N ARG A 63 22.51 -19.32 14.02
CA ARG A 63 22.04 -18.68 12.78
C ARG A 63 23.15 -17.89 12.07
N PHE A 64 24.03 -17.24 12.83
CA PHE A 64 25.19 -16.54 12.28
C PHE A 64 26.21 -17.50 11.67
N TRP A 65 26.48 -18.64 12.32
CA TRP A 65 27.37 -19.69 11.77
C TRP A 65 26.77 -20.44 10.59
N VAL A 66 25.45 -20.65 10.56
CA VAL A 66 24.76 -21.20 9.37
C VAL A 66 24.88 -20.23 8.20
N GLY A 67 24.69 -18.93 8.42
CA GLY A 67 24.90 -17.89 7.41
C GLY A 67 26.36 -17.77 6.94
N LEU A 68 27.32 -17.93 7.85
CA LEU A 68 28.76 -17.88 7.53
C LEU A 68 29.23 -19.14 6.78
N LYS A 69 28.74 -20.34 7.14
CA LYS A 69 29.02 -21.59 6.42
C LYS A 69 28.46 -21.59 5.00
N LEU A 70 27.26 -21.02 4.78
CA LEU A 70 26.66 -20.89 3.45
C LEU A 70 27.44 -19.91 2.55
N LYS A 71 28.07 -18.87 3.13
CA LYS A 71 28.96 -17.94 2.43
C LYS A 71 30.28 -18.59 1.98
N ILE A 72 30.83 -19.51 2.78
CA ILE A 72 32.09 -20.21 2.46
C ILE A 72 31.88 -21.30 1.37
N LEU A 73 30.65 -21.77 1.16
CA LEU A 73 30.30 -22.81 0.17
C LEU A 73 29.74 -22.28 -1.16
N GLY A 74 29.86 -20.98 -1.46
CA GLY A 74 29.59 -20.46 -2.82
C GLY A 74 28.12 -20.49 -3.26
N GLY A 75 27.16 -20.42 -2.34
CA GLY A 75 25.73 -20.34 -2.66
C GLY A 75 25.21 -18.91 -2.67
N PHE A 76 25.19 -18.26 -3.83
CA PHE A 76 24.56 -16.94 -4.04
C PHE A 76 23.03 -17.08 -4.04
N PHE A 77 22.39 -17.05 -2.86
CA PHE A 77 20.96 -16.75 -2.74
C PHE A 77 20.67 -16.24 -1.32
N PHE A 78 20.88 -14.94 -1.09
CA PHE A 78 20.40 -14.26 0.11
C PHE A 78 19.47 -13.13 -0.36
N HIS A 79 18.16 -13.37 -0.26
CA HIS A 79 17.15 -12.41 -0.65
C HIS A 79 17.12 -11.23 0.32
N TYR A 80 16.79 -10.05 -0.21
CA TYR A 80 16.57 -8.74 0.44
C TYR A 80 15.77 -8.75 1.76
N TRP A 81 15.08 -9.85 2.08
CA TRP A 81 14.27 -10.05 3.28
C TRP A 81 15.08 -10.11 4.57
N ASP A 82 16.28 -10.67 4.56
CA ASP A 82 17.09 -10.79 5.77
C ASP A 82 17.56 -9.41 6.28
N PHE A 83 17.74 -8.44 5.39
CA PHE A 83 18.26 -7.11 5.74
C PHE A 83 17.22 -6.20 6.44
N LEU A 84 15.93 -6.38 6.14
CA LEU A 84 14.84 -5.58 6.73
C LEU A 84 14.40 -6.11 8.10
N SER A 85 14.48 -7.43 8.33
CA SER A 85 14.27 -8.01 9.67
C SER A 85 15.40 -7.59 10.62
N LEU A 86 16.65 -7.65 10.15
CA LEU A 86 17.83 -7.20 10.89
C LEU A 86 17.77 -5.71 11.29
N LYS A 87 17.25 -4.82 10.44
CA LYS A 87 17.12 -3.39 10.80
C LYS A 87 16.14 -3.13 11.95
N ASN A 88 15.02 -3.84 11.97
CA ASN A 88 14.07 -3.69 13.07
C ASN A 88 14.61 -4.33 14.35
N GLU A 89 15.25 -5.50 14.26
CA GLU A 89 15.88 -6.15 15.41
C GLU A 89 17.01 -5.30 16.01
N LEU A 90 17.82 -4.65 15.17
CA LEU A 90 18.86 -3.71 15.61
C LEU A 90 18.27 -2.45 16.26
N LEU A 91 17.19 -1.89 15.71
CA LEU A 91 16.49 -0.75 16.34
C LEU A 91 15.95 -1.12 17.73
N TRP A 92 15.34 -2.30 17.85
CA TRP A 92 14.85 -2.82 19.14
C TRP A 92 15.98 -3.13 20.13
N LEU A 93 17.12 -3.62 19.64
CA LEU A 93 18.35 -3.80 20.43
C LEU A 93 18.91 -2.47 20.93
N GLU A 94 18.86 -1.40 20.13
CA GLU A 94 19.33 -0.09 20.57
C GLU A 94 18.35 0.57 21.56
N ILE A 95 17.04 0.41 21.37
CA ILE A 95 16.02 0.86 22.33
C ILE A 95 16.17 0.10 23.66
N SER A 96 16.40 -1.21 23.62
CA SER A 96 16.60 -2.02 24.83
C SER A 96 17.94 -1.73 25.55
N LYS A 97 18.93 -1.17 24.84
CA LYS A 97 20.16 -0.61 25.42
C LYS A 97 19.98 0.79 26.03
N GLY A 98 18.76 1.34 26.05
CA GLY A 98 18.45 2.62 26.67
C GLY A 98 18.50 3.83 25.73
N HIS A 99 18.60 3.63 24.41
CA HIS A 99 18.44 4.73 23.46
C HIS A 99 16.96 5.08 23.28
N HIS A 100 16.62 6.36 23.42
CA HIS A 100 15.25 6.82 23.20
C HIS A 100 14.98 7.01 21.70
N ALA A 101 13.92 6.35 21.21
CA ALA A 101 13.37 6.62 19.90
C ALA A 101 12.63 7.96 19.92
N VAL A 102 12.99 8.87 19.02
CA VAL A 102 12.25 10.11 18.81
C VAL A 102 11.20 9.86 17.73
N LEU A 103 9.94 10.03 18.12
CA LEU A 103 8.80 9.99 17.20
C LEU A 103 8.76 11.26 16.36
N LEU A 104 8.79 11.11 15.04
CA LEU A 104 8.42 12.20 14.14
C LEU A 104 6.90 12.35 14.15
N ARG A 105 6.44 13.42 14.81
CA ARG A 105 5.02 13.60 15.12
C ARG A 105 4.20 14.18 13.97
N THR A 106 4.78 14.96 13.06
CA THR A 106 4.01 15.64 12.00
C THR A 106 3.95 14.83 10.72
N GLN A 107 2.76 14.57 10.19
CA GLN A 107 2.53 13.91 8.91
C GLN A 107 2.04 14.90 7.84
N TYR A 108 2.55 14.78 6.61
CA TYR A 108 2.19 15.65 5.47
C TYR A 108 1.60 14.87 4.27
N ARG A 109 1.34 13.57 4.44
CA ARG A 109 0.98 12.65 3.34
C ARG A 109 -0.52 12.66 3.09
N CYS A 110 -1.29 12.13 4.03
CA CYS A 110 -2.69 11.76 3.82
C CYS A 110 -3.65 12.78 4.43
N HIS A 111 -4.86 12.85 3.88
CA HIS A 111 -5.94 13.65 4.43
C HIS A 111 -6.11 13.38 5.94
N PRO A 112 -6.38 14.41 6.78
CA PRO A 112 -6.57 14.25 8.24
C PRO A 112 -7.52 13.11 8.62
N ALA A 113 -8.55 12.91 7.82
CA ALA A 113 -9.47 11.77 7.92
C ALA A 113 -8.82 10.38 7.93
N ILE A 114 -7.81 10.18 7.10
CA ILE A 114 -7.12 8.92 6.91
C ILE A 114 -6.06 8.75 8.00
N SER A 115 -5.30 9.83 8.29
CA SER A 115 -4.30 9.82 9.35
C SER A 115 -4.92 9.58 10.72
N ALA A 116 -6.13 10.08 10.98
CA ALA A 116 -6.85 9.89 12.23
C ALA A 116 -7.00 8.40 12.62
N ILE A 117 -7.27 7.52 11.65
CA ILE A 117 -7.38 6.08 11.89
C ILE A 117 -6.04 5.52 12.38
N ALA A 118 -4.96 5.84 11.68
CA ALA A 118 -3.64 5.35 12.05
C ALA A 118 -3.16 5.96 13.36
N ASN A 119 -3.48 7.23 13.61
CA ASN A 119 -3.10 7.96 14.81
C ASN A 119 -3.71 7.33 16.06
N ASP A 120 -5.01 7.02 15.99
CA ASP A 120 -5.75 6.34 17.06
C ASP A 120 -5.24 4.91 17.27
N LEU A 121 -5.04 4.15 16.20
CA LEU A 121 -4.66 2.73 16.29
C LEU A 121 -3.20 2.46 16.64
N PHE A 122 -2.26 3.31 16.20
CA PHE A 122 -0.84 2.98 16.21
C PHE A 122 0.07 4.05 16.81
N TYR A 123 -0.45 5.26 17.05
CA TYR A 123 0.36 6.40 17.55
C TYR A 123 -0.22 7.04 18.81
N GLU A 124 -1.25 6.45 19.43
CA GLU A 124 -1.86 6.93 20.68
C GLU A 124 -2.29 8.42 20.62
N GLY A 125 -2.72 8.88 19.45
CA GLY A 125 -3.10 10.28 19.25
C GLY A 125 -1.93 11.27 19.15
N ASN A 126 -0.68 10.79 19.16
CA ASN A 126 0.50 11.67 19.17
C ASN A 126 0.92 12.21 17.81
N LEU A 127 0.34 11.71 16.71
CA LEU A 127 0.55 12.22 15.35
C LEU A 127 -0.21 13.54 15.14
N ILE A 128 0.40 14.47 14.43
CA ILE A 128 -0.11 15.80 14.12
C ILE A 128 -0.19 15.92 12.59
N ASP A 129 -1.28 16.47 12.08
CA ASP A 129 -1.42 16.74 10.65
C ASP A 129 -0.77 18.08 10.30
N GLY A 130 0.26 18.04 9.46
CA GLY A 130 0.91 19.21 8.89
C GLY A 130 0.23 19.72 7.61
N ILE A 131 -0.90 19.12 7.24
CA ILE A 131 -1.75 19.46 6.09
C ILE A 131 -3.20 19.53 6.52
N SER A 132 -3.96 20.43 5.91
CA SER A 132 -5.40 20.58 6.15
C SER A 132 -6.23 19.67 5.25
N GLU A 133 -7.52 19.55 5.56
CA GLU A 133 -8.49 18.86 4.69
C GLU A 133 -8.54 19.49 3.28
N ARG A 134 -8.37 20.81 3.18
CA ARG A 134 -8.35 21.54 1.90
C ARG A 134 -7.15 21.18 1.04
N ASP A 135 -6.00 20.89 1.64
CA ASP A 135 -4.80 20.45 0.90
C ASP A 135 -4.96 19.06 0.28
N ARG A 136 -5.97 18.31 0.75
CA ARG A 136 -6.32 16.96 0.31
C ARG A 136 -7.79 16.82 -0.07
N SER A 137 -8.43 17.90 -0.54
CA SER A 137 -9.84 17.86 -0.99
C SER A 137 -10.13 16.66 -1.90
N PRO A 138 -11.33 16.07 -1.81
CA PRO A 138 -11.77 14.99 -2.68
C PRO A 138 -11.52 15.28 -4.16
N LEU A 139 -11.07 14.26 -4.90
CA LEU A 139 -10.86 14.37 -6.35
C LEU A 139 -12.17 14.44 -7.14
N LEU A 140 -13.25 13.88 -6.57
CA LEU A 140 -14.56 13.79 -7.18
C LEU A 140 -15.61 14.05 -6.09
N ASP A 141 -16.65 14.82 -6.40
CA ASP A 141 -17.70 15.20 -5.44
C ASP A 141 -18.45 13.97 -4.89
N TRP A 142 -18.63 12.95 -5.72
CA TRP A 142 -19.34 11.72 -5.34
C TRP A 142 -18.47 10.73 -4.57
N LEU A 143 -17.15 10.93 -4.54
CA LEU A 143 -16.20 9.98 -3.98
C LEU A 143 -15.82 10.36 -2.54
N PRO A 144 -16.17 9.55 -1.52
CA PRO A 144 -15.79 9.83 -0.15
C PRO A 144 -14.27 9.72 0.05
N THR A 145 -13.72 10.58 0.91
CA THR A 145 -12.31 10.52 1.38
C THR A 145 -11.99 9.21 2.07
N LEU A 146 -12.93 8.69 2.87
CA LEU A 146 -12.81 7.44 3.60
C LEU A 146 -14.14 6.69 3.50
N CYS A 147 -14.12 5.48 2.97
CA CYS A 147 -15.30 4.63 2.92
C CYS A 147 -14.95 3.16 3.04
N PHE A 148 -15.80 2.43 3.75
CA PHE A 148 -15.83 0.98 3.79
C PHE A 148 -17.01 0.47 2.96
N TYR A 149 -16.73 -0.35 1.96
CA TYR A 149 -17.72 -1.06 1.14
C TYR A 149 -17.90 -2.48 1.67
N ASN A 150 -19.05 -2.75 2.27
CA ASN A 150 -19.44 -4.08 2.69
C ASN A 150 -19.82 -4.93 1.47
N VAL A 151 -19.03 -5.95 1.18
CA VAL A 151 -19.27 -6.89 0.08
C VAL A 151 -19.69 -8.25 0.64
N ASN A 152 -20.81 -8.76 0.14
CA ASN A 152 -21.27 -10.11 0.41
C ASN A 152 -20.57 -11.08 -0.54
N GLY A 153 -19.32 -11.40 -0.24
CA GLY A 153 -18.53 -12.43 -0.90
C GLY A 153 -18.29 -13.64 -0.02
N THR A 154 -17.59 -14.64 -0.56
CA THR A 154 -17.09 -15.77 0.22
C THR A 154 -15.60 -15.95 -0.10
N GLU A 155 -14.77 -16.01 0.95
CA GLU A 155 -13.35 -16.32 0.81
C GLU A 155 -13.14 -17.73 0.23
N GLN A 156 -12.18 -17.86 -0.68
CA GLN A 156 -11.76 -19.12 -1.28
C GLN A 156 -10.24 -19.28 -1.14
N ILE A 157 -9.78 -20.52 -1.03
CA ILE A 157 -8.36 -20.85 -0.95
C ILE A 157 -7.85 -21.05 -2.38
N GLY A 158 -6.83 -20.29 -2.76
CA GLY A 158 -6.12 -20.44 -4.01
C GLY A 158 -5.11 -21.59 -3.99
N ARG A 159 -4.53 -21.89 -5.15
CA ARG A 159 -3.53 -22.98 -5.31
C ARG A 159 -2.27 -22.78 -4.46
N ASP A 160 -1.99 -21.55 -4.07
CA ASP A 160 -0.86 -21.13 -3.24
C ASP A 160 -1.16 -21.15 -1.73
N ASN A 161 -2.28 -21.76 -1.32
CA ASN A 161 -2.81 -21.72 0.05
C ASN A 161 -3.08 -20.30 0.58
N SER A 162 -3.11 -19.30 -0.29
CA SER A 162 -3.53 -17.93 0.04
C SER A 162 -5.02 -17.74 -0.26
N PHE A 163 -5.64 -16.70 0.28
CA PHE A 163 -7.07 -16.44 0.13
C PHE A 163 -7.36 -15.47 -1.02
N HIS A 164 -8.52 -15.63 -1.65
CA HIS A 164 -9.09 -14.65 -2.58
C HIS A 164 -10.61 -14.60 -2.44
N ASN A 165 -11.22 -13.53 -2.92
CA ASN A 165 -12.67 -13.31 -2.88
C ASN A 165 -13.10 -12.66 -4.20
N LEU A 166 -13.80 -13.44 -5.02
CA LEU A 166 -14.22 -13.02 -6.37
C LEU A 166 -15.22 -11.86 -6.35
N ALA A 167 -16.11 -11.82 -5.36
CA ALA A 167 -17.08 -10.73 -5.24
C ALA A 167 -16.37 -9.40 -4.91
N GLU A 168 -15.41 -9.43 -3.97
CA GLU A 168 -14.58 -8.25 -3.69
C GLU A 168 -13.75 -7.82 -4.91
N ALA A 169 -13.19 -8.79 -5.65
CA ALA A 169 -12.38 -8.49 -6.83
C ALA A 169 -13.22 -7.86 -7.95
N ALA A 170 -14.42 -8.38 -8.21
CA ALA A 170 -15.36 -7.83 -9.19
C ALA A 170 -15.84 -6.43 -8.82
N PHE A 171 -16.20 -6.21 -7.54
CA PHE A 171 -16.58 -4.88 -7.05
C PHE A 171 -15.41 -3.89 -7.16
N THR A 172 -14.20 -4.31 -6.79
CA THR A 172 -12.99 -3.48 -6.89
C THR A 172 -12.71 -3.06 -8.33
N LEU A 173 -12.82 -3.98 -9.29
CA LEU A 173 -12.68 -3.68 -10.72
C LEU A 173 -13.71 -2.62 -11.15
N LYS A 174 -14.99 -2.82 -10.84
CA LYS A 174 -16.07 -1.89 -11.20
C LYS A 174 -15.88 -0.50 -10.59
N LEU A 175 -15.45 -0.44 -9.33
CA LEU A 175 -15.12 0.82 -8.64
C LEU A 175 -14.00 1.56 -9.39
N ILE A 176 -12.91 0.87 -9.73
CA ILE A 176 -11.78 1.47 -10.45
C ILE A 176 -12.15 1.94 -11.84
N GLN A 177 -12.92 1.15 -12.59
CA GLN A 177 -13.45 1.57 -13.89
C GLN A 177 -14.27 2.86 -13.75
N SER A 178 -15.06 2.99 -12.69
CA SER A 178 -15.89 4.17 -12.45
C SER A 178 -15.06 5.40 -12.07
N LEU A 179 -13.97 5.21 -11.33
CA LEU A 179 -12.99 6.26 -11.03
C LEU A 179 -12.32 6.78 -12.30
N ILE A 180 -11.85 5.86 -13.17
CA ILE A 180 -11.24 6.20 -14.45
C ILE A 180 -12.26 6.87 -15.38
N ALA A 181 -13.47 6.34 -15.44
CA ALA A 181 -14.58 6.91 -16.21
C ALA A 181 -14.92 8.34 -15.78
N SER A 182 -14.70 8.66 -14.51
CA SER A 182 -14.90 9.99 -13.92
C SER A 182 -13.70 10.93 -14.07
N GLY A 183 -12.63 10.49 -14.75
CA GLY A 183 -11.47 11.33 -15.07
C GLY A 183 -10.25 11.15 -14.16
N ILE A 184 -10.26 10.18 -13.23
CA ILE A 184 -9.06 9.89 -12.44
C ILE A 184 -8.07 9.08 -13.29
N GLU A 185 -6.84 9.57 -13.38
CA GLU A 185 -5.74 8.84 -14.00
C GLU A 185 -5.49 7.49 -13.33
N ALA A 186 -5.45 6.42 -14.12
CA ALA A 186 -5.24 5.06 -13.62
C ALA A 186 -3.93 4.93 -12.79
N SER A 187 -2.88 5.68 -13.16
CA SER A 187 -1.61 5.72 -12.44
C SER A 187 -1.70 6.35 -11.05
N ALA A 188 -2.74 7.15 -10.78
CA ALA A 188 -3.01 7.76 -9.48
C ALA A 188 -3.76 6.82 -8.51
N ILE A 189 -4.13 5.62 -8.97
CA ILE A 189 -4.86 4.61 -8.22
C ILE A 189 -3.92 3.46 -7.84
N GLY A 190 -4.02 2.98 -6.61
CA GLY A 190 -3.39 1.73 -6.17
C GLY A 190 -4.40 0.81 -5.50
N VAL A 191 -4.21 -0.50 -5.69
CA VAL A 191 -4.96 -1.55 -5.00
C VAL A 191 -4.00 -2.33 -4.11
N ILE A 192 -4.32 -2.38 -2.82
CA ILE A 192 -3.58 -3.12 -1.83
C ILE A 192 -4.44 -4.29 -1.37
N THR A 193 -3.83 -5.46 -1.25
CA THR A 193 -4.44 -6.60 -0.58
C THR A 193 -3.43 -7.30 0.32
N LEU A 194 -3.92 -8.01 1.33
CA LEU A 194 -3.08 -8.79 2.24
C LEU A 194 -2.75 -10.19 1.69
N TYR A 195 -3.39 -10.60 0.59
CA TYR A 195 -3.34 -11.96 0.08
C TYR A 195 -2.82 -12.02 -1.35
N LYS A 196 -1.80 -12.84 -1.58
CA LYS A 196 -1.16 -13.01 -2.90
C LYS A 196 -2.15 -13.54 -3.94
N SER A 197 -3.00 -14.50 -3.55
CA SER A 197 -4.03 -15.04 -4.44
C SER A 197 -4.99 -13.95 -4.92
N GLN A 198 -5.45 -13.06 -4.02
CA GLN A 198 -6.30 -11.92 -4.38
C GLN A 198 -5.61 -10.94 -5.33
N MET A 199 -4.32 -10.64 -5.10
CA MET A 199 -3.53 -9.79 -5.99
C MET A 199 -3.50 -10.37 -7.40
N ASN A 200 -3.22 -11.67 -7.54
CA ASN A 200 -3.21 -12.34 -8.84
C ASN A 200 -4.58 -12.30 -9.52
N GLN A 201 -5.67 -12.52 -8.77
CA GLN A 201 -7.03 -12.42 -9.30
C GLN A 201 -7.33 -11.03 -9.86
N LEU A 202 -7.00 -9.97 -9.12
CA LEU A 202 -7.16 -8.58 -9.57
C LEU A 202 -6.32 -8.27 -10.80
N CYS A 203 -5.05 -8.68 -10.84
CA CYS A 203 -4.18 -8.50 -12.00
C CYS A 203 -4.72 -9.21 -13.25
N ASN A 204 -5.25 -10.43 -13.09
CA ASN A 204 -5.85 -11.18 -14.18
C ASN A 204 -7.11 -10.50 -14.70
N LEU A 205 -7.99 -10.04 -13.79
CA LEU A 205 -9.16 -9.27 -14.16
C LEU A 205 -8.75 -8.01 -14.93
N PHE A 206 -7.78 -7.23 -14.46
CA PHE A 206 -7.40 -5.97 -15.14
C PHE A 206 -6.76 -6.23 -16.50
N SER A 207 -6.14 -7.39 -16.68
CA SER A 207 -5.51 -7.80 -17.94
C SER A 207 -6.51 -8.37 -18.96
N ALA A 208 -7.66 -8.88 -18.50
CA ALA A 208 -8.66 -9.52 -19.35
C ALA A 208 -9.49 -8.50 -20.16
N GLY A 209 -8.99 -8.10 -21.33
CA GLY A 209 -9.83 -7.61 -22.43
C GLY A 209 -10.70 -6.37 -22.19
N HIS A 210 -10.29 -5.45 -21.32
CA HIS A 210 -11.02 -4.20 -21.05
C HIS A 210 -10.78 -3.14 -22.15
N SER A 211 -11.29 -3.38 -23.37
CA SER A 211 -11.14 -2.45 -24.51
C SER A 211 -11.59 -1.03 -24.18
N ASP A 212 -12.61 -0.90 -23.34
CA ASP A 212 -13.20 0.40 -22.99
C ASP A 212 -12.32 1.19 -22.01
N TYR A 213 -11.37 0.52 -21.32
CA TYR A 213 -10.48 1.10 -20.31
C TYR A 213 -9.02 0.67 -20.55
N PRO A 214 -8.41 1.06 -21.68
CA PRO A 214 -7.07 0.58 -22.06
C PRO A 214 -5.97 1.00 -21.06
N ASN A 215 -6.17 2.10 -20.35
CA ASN A 215 -5.25 2.61 -19.33
C ASN A 215 -5.38 1.91 -17.97
N ILE A 216 -6.34 1.00 -17.76
CA ILE A 216 -6.53 0.30 -16.47
C ILE A 216 -5.29 -0.48 -16.02
N LYS A 217 -4.45 -0.90 -16.97
CA LYS A 217 -3.17 -1.58 -16.70
C LYS A 217 -2.15 -0.71 -15.95
N ALA A 218 -2.34 0.61 -15.92
CA ALA A 218 -1.48 1.53 -15.16
C ALA A 218 -1.84 1.57 -13.66
N VAL A 219 -2.95 0.95 -13.25
CA VAL A 219 -3.30 0.81 -11.83
C VAL A 219 -2.30 -0.14 -11.16
N GLN A 220 -1.69 0.32 -10.07
CA GLN A 220 -0.76 -0.51 -9.32
C GLN A 220 -1.52 -1.48 -8.41
N VAL A 221 -1.41 -2.77 -8.65
CA VAL A 221 -1.99 -3.82 -7.79
C VAL A 221 -0.85 -4.57 -7.11
N SER A 222 -0.79 -4.57 -5.78
CA SER A 222 0.21 -5.37 -5.07
C SER A 222 -0.23 -5.79 -3.68
N THR A 223 0.53 -6.70 -3.08
CA THR A 223 0.41 -6.98 -1.65
C THR A 223 0.95 -5.81 -0.83
N VAL A 224 0.55 -5.71 0.45
CA VAL A 224 1.05 -4.69 1.38
C VAL A 224 2.58 -4.63 1.48
N ASP A 225 3.24 -5.79 1.49
CA ASP A 225 4.71 -5.87 1.58
C ASP A 225 5.37 -5.34 0.30
N ALA A 226 4.76 -5.60 -0.86
CA ALA A 226 5.25 -5.15 -2.15
C ALA A 226 4.88 -3.68 -2.45
N PHE A 227 3.97 -3.07 -1.69
CA PHE A 227 3.57 -1.66 -1.84
C PHE A 227 4.53 -0.69 -1.11
N GLN A 228 5.65 -1.18 -0.56
CA GLN A 228 6.48 -0.39 0.35
C GLN A 228 7.18 0.78 -0.37
N GLY A 229 6.88 2.01 0.05
CA GLY A 229 7.47 3.25 -0.47
C GLY A 229 6.69 3.92 -1.61
N ALA A 230 5.60 3.31 -2.09
CA ALA A 230 4.66 3.94 -3.03
C ALA A 230 3.48 4.58 -2.28
N GLU A 231 3.05 5.74 -2.74
CA GLU A 231 1.81 6.42 -2.31
C GLU A 231 0.98 6.76 -3.54
N LYS A 232 -0.35 6.82 -3.39
CA LYS A 232 -1.29 7.08 -4.47
C LYS A 232 -2.35 8.08 -4.02
N GLU A 233 -2.95 8.79 -4.96
CA GLU A 233 -4.05 9.71 -4.62
C GLU A 233 -5.25 8.93 -4.09
N VAL A 234 -5.54 7.78 -4.71
CA VAL A 234 -6.59 6.85 -4.30
C VAL A 234 -5.99 5.47 -3.99
N ILE A 235 -6.30 4.94 -2.81
CA ILE A 235 -6.01 3.54 -2.46
C ILE A 235 -7.31 2.78 -2.25
N VAL A 236 -7.40 1.62 -2.91
CA VAL A 236 -8.42 0.61 -2.63
C VAL A 236 -7.78 -0.53 -1.84
N LEU A 237 -8.31 -0.85 -0.66
CA LEU A 237 -7.80 -1.91 0.22
C LEU A 237 -8.79 -3.10 0.23
N SER A 238 -8.42 -4.23 -0.36
CA SER A 238 -9.24 -5.46 -0.35
C SER A 238 -8.84 -6.40 0.79
N CYS A 239 -9.78 -6.65 1.68
CA CYS A 239 -9.59 -7.39 2.93
C CYS A 239 -9.78 -8.92 2.78
N VAL A 240 -10.55 -9.37 1.78
CA VAL A 240 -10.78 -10.77 1.38
C VAL A 240 -11.56 -11.63 2.37
N ARG A 241 -11.26 -11.54 3.66
CA ARG A 241 -11.68 -12.51 4.67
C ARG A 241 -13.15 -12.37 5.05
N THR A 242 -13.84 -13.50 5.13
CA THR A 242 -15.26 -13.61 5.48
C THR A 242 -15.55 -14.59 6.63
N ARG A 243 -14.56 -15.38 7.09
CA ARG A 243 -14.77 -16.37 8.18
C ARG A 243 -13.85 -16.22 9.39
N GLN A 244 -12.53 -16.15 9.18
CA GLN A 244 -11.54 -16.12 10.27
C GLN A 244 -10.52 -15.00 10.08
N PHE A 245 -9.96 -14.53 11.20
CA PHE A 245 -8.92 -13.50 11.27
C PHE A 245 -7.61 -14.23 11.53
N GLY A 246 -6.78 -14.39 10.51
CA GLY A 246 -5.41 -14.86 10.71
C GLY A 246 -4.49 -13.69 10.44
N PHE A 247 -4.02 -13.62 9.21
CA PHE A 247 -3.04 -12.65 8.72
C PHE A 247 -3.46 -11.16 8.77
N ILE A 248 -4.72 -10.87 9.09
CA ILE A 248 -5.24 -9.50 9.13
C ILE A 248 -4.83 -8.75 10.41
N ASP A 249 -4.24 -9.45 11.37
CA ASP A 249 -3.88 -8.96 12.71
C ASP A 249 -2.50 -8.31 12.79
N SER A 250 -1.77 -8.26 11.67
CA SER A 250 -0.48 -7.57 11.66
C SER A 250 -0.69 -6.05 11.68
N GLU A 251 -0.66 -5.47 12.88
CA GLU A 251 -0.78 -4.02 13.11
C GLU A 251 0.12 -3.21 12.18
N ARG A 252 1.38 -3.62 12.02
CA ARG A 252 2.34 -2.96 11.13
C ARG A 252 1.88 -2.95 9.67
N ARG A 253 1.38 -4.08 9.16
CA ARG A 253 0.89 -4.17 7.77
C ARG A 253 -0.36 -3.34 7.60
N THR A 254 -1.27 -3.38 8.56
CA THR A 254 -2.49 -2.59 8.51
C THR A 254 -2.19 -1.09 8.55
N ASN A 255 -1.28 -0.63 9.42
CA ASN A 255 -0.82 0.76 9.42
C ASN A 255 -0.26 1.17 8.05
N VAL A 256 0.61 0.35 7.46
CA VAL A 256 1.16 0.62 6.12
C VAL A 256 0.03 0.75 5.10
N ALA A 257 -0.89 -0.23 5.03
CA ALA A 257 -1.98 -0.27 4.05
C ALA A 257 -2.92 0.93 4.17
N LEU A 258 -3.34 1.30 5.39
CA LEU A 258 -4.24 2.42 5.66
C LEU A 258 -3.60 3.77 5.28
N THR A 259 -2.28 3.90 5.40
CA THR A 259 -1.57 5.19 5.21
C THR A 259 -0.99 5.40 3.81
N ARG A 260 -1.32 4.54 2.83
CA ARG A 260 -0.83 4.69 1.44
C ARG A 260 -1.63 5.68 0.60
N GLY A 261 -2.87 5.96 0.97
CA GLY A 261 -3.77 6.86 0.24
C GLY A 261 -3.58 8.31 0.67
N LYS A 262 -3.38 9.23 -0.29
CA LYS A 262 -3.22 10.65 0.00
C LYS A 262 -4.57 11.35 0.19
N ARG A 263 -5.53 11.13 -0.71
CA ARG A 263 -6.85 11.79 -0.66
C ARG A 263 -7.97 10.80 -0.36
N HIS A 264 -7.89 9.59 -0.91
CA HIS A 264 -8.95 8.60 -0.75
C HIS A 264 -8.41 7.27 -0.25
N LEU A 265 -9.08 6.72 0.76
CA LEU A 265 -8.92 5.35 1.23
C LEU A 265 -10.28 4.64 1.14
N LEU A 266 -10.38 3.69 0.23
CA LEU A 266 -11.59 2.93 -0.06
C LEU A 266 -11.36 1.48 0.34
N ILE A 267 -12.02 1.02 1.40
CA ILE A 267 -11.82 -0.32 1.95
C ILE A 267 -12.94 -1.23 1.43
N VAL A 268 -12.58 -2.42 0.97
CA VAL A 268 -13.52 -3.41 0.43
C VAL A 268 -13.38 -4.68 1.27
N GLY A 269 -14.48 -5.13 1.88
CA GLY A 269 -14.43 -6.31 2.74
C GLY A 269 -15.78 -6.70 3.31
N ASN A 270 -15.78 -7.65 4.24
CA ASN A 270 -16.99 -8.11 4.91
C ASN A 270 -17.08 -7.57 6.35
N VAL A 271 -18.06 -6.70 6.59
CA VAL A 271 -18.25 -6.03 7.90
C VAL A 271 -18.53 -7.03 9.02
N ALA A 272 -19.42 -8.02 8.77
CA ALA A 272 -19.83 -8.99 9.78
C ALA A 272 -18.66 -9.87 10.26
N CYS A 273 -17.72 -10.16 9.35
CA CYS A 273 -16.44 -10.77 9.67
C CYS A 273 -15.58 -9.76 10.44
N LEU A 274 -15.19 -8.67 9.81
CA LEU A 274 -14.12 -7.78 10.28
C LEU A 274 -14.42 -7.05 11.59
N LYS A 275 -15.69 -6.75 11.90
CA LYS A 275 -16.07 -6.14 13.19
C LYS A 275 -15.75 -7.03 14.41
N LYS A 276 -15.58 -8.34 14.23
CA LYS A 276 -15.20 -9.25 15.33
C LYS A 276 -13.74 -9.09 15.74
N ASN A 277 -12.92 -8.46 14.90
CA ASN A 277 -11.54 -8.14 15.20
C ASN A 277 -11.46 -6.72 15.81
N ARG A 278 -10.75 -6.56 16.93
CA ARG A 278 -10.65 -5.26 17.62
C ARG A 278 -10.08 -4.16 16.73
N LEU A 279 -9.01 -4.44 15.99
CA LEU A 279 -8.36 -3.46 15.13
C LEU A 279 -9.30 -3.04 14.00
N TRP A 280 -9.88 -3.99 13.27
CA TRP A 280 -10.76 -3.68 12.15
C TRP A 280 -12.12 -3.14 12.57
N GLY A 281 -12.62 -3.50 13.76
CA GLY A 281 -13.78 -2.88 14.38
C GLY A 281 -13.60 -1.37 14.52
N ASN A 282 -12.45 -0.94 15.04
CA ASN A 282 -12.11 0.48 15.15
C ASN A 282 -11.98 1.15 13.77
N VAL A 283 -11.33 0.50 12.78
CA VAL A 283 -11.26 1.04 11.40
C VAL A 283 -12.67 1.27 10.84
N ILE A 284 -13.57 0.30 11.00
CA ILE A 284 -14.95 0.41 10.53
C ILE A 284 -15.71 1.51 11.29
N GLN A 285 -15.47 1.69 12.59
CA GLN A 285 -16.09 2.76 13.37
C GLN A 285 -15.65 4.15 12.87
N HIS A 286 -14.37 4.35 12.53
CA HIS A 286 -13.88 5.59 11.91
C HIS A 286 -14.57 5.88 10.57
N CYS A 287 -14.87 4.83 9.80
CA CYS A 287 -15.63 4.93 8.57
C CYS A 287 -17.12 5.26 8.85
N GLU A 288 -17.78 4.57 9.77
CA GLU A 288 -19.19 4.79 10.14
C GLU A 288 -19.45 6.19 10.71
N GLY A 289 -18.48 6.78 11.40
CA GLY A 289 -18.58 8.14 11.93
C GLY A 289 -18.62 9.25 10.87
N ARG A 290 -18.57 8.90 9.58
CA ARG A 290 -18.52 9.85 8.45
C ARG A 290 -19.72 9.67 7.52
N ALA A 291 -20.16 10.78 6.94
CA ALA A 291 -21.18 10.75 5.89
C ALA A 291 -20.71 9.86 4.73
N ASN A 292 -21.57 8.91 4.32
CA ASN A 292 -21.28 7.92 3.28
C ASN A 292 -20.03 7.05 3.54
N GLY A 293 -19.57 6.96 4.78
CA GLY A 293 -18.34 6.24 5.12
C GLY A 293 -18.53 4.73 5.29
N LEU A 294 -19.75 4.21 5.42
CA LEU A 294 -20.04 2.79 5.32
C LEU A 294 -21.18 2.56 4.31
N GLN A 295 -20.93 1.74 3.30
CA GLN A 295 -21.89 1.46 2.23
C GLN A 295 -21.94 -0.02 1.89
N HIS A 296 -23.10 -0.51 1.47
CA HIS A 296 -23.24 -1.87 0.97
C HIS A 296 -22.94 -1.92 -0.53
N SER A 297 -22.17 -2.91 -0.98
CA SER A 297 -21.74 -3.00 -2.38
C SER A 297 -22.91 -3.01 -3.35
N SER A 298 -23.95 -3.79 -3.08
CA SER A 298 -25.15 -3.85 -3.94
C SER A 298 -25.88 -2.52 -4.11
N GLN A 299 -25.90 -1.67 -3.07
CA GLN A 299 -26.53 -0.35 -3.12
C GLN A 299 -25.68 0.60 -3.96
N TYR A 300 -24.37 0.57 -3.76
CA TYR A 300 -23.45 1.44 -4.47
C TYR A 300 -23.21 1.03 -5.92
N GLU A 301 -23.35 -0.26 -6.24
CA GLU A 301 -23.22 -0.76 -7.60
C GLU A 301 -24.16 -0.09 -8.59
N ALA A 302 -25.38 0.30 -8.17
CA ALA A 302 -26.29 1.04 -9.04
C ALA A 302 -25.72 2.40 -9.45
N GLN A 303 -25.09 3.12 -8.52
CA GLN A 303 -24.42 4.39 -8.78
C GLN A 303 -23.20 4.19 -9.69
N LEU A 304 -22.38 3.17 -9.44
CA LEU A 304 -21.23 2.85 -10.29
C LEU A 304 -21.66 2.50 -11.72
N ASN A 305 -22.70 1.67 -11.88
CA ASN A 305 -23.25 1.32 -13.19
C ASN A 305 -23.74 2.57 -13.95
N HIS A 306 -24.36 3.52 -13.25
CA HIS A 306 -24.79 4.78 -13.85
C HIS A 306 -23.60 5.61 -14.37
N LEU A 307 -22.54 5.77 -13.56
CA LEU A 307 -21.32 6.47 -13.96
C LEU A 307 -20.68 5.85 -15.21
N LEU A 308 -20.56 4.51 -15.23
CA LEU A 308 -20.01 3.77 -16.35
C LEU A 308 -20.86 3.93 -17.61
N LYS A 309 -22.18 3.86 -17.49
CA LYS A 309 -23.11 4.06 -18.61
C LYS A 309 -22.95 5.46 -19.21
N CYS A 310 -22.96 6.51 -18.38
CA CYS A 310 -22.77 7.88 -18.86
C CYS A 310 -21.42 8.08 -19.55
N HIS A 311 -20.36 7.41 -19.09
CA HIS A 311 -19.04 7.47 -19.73
C HIS A 311 -19.03 6.80 -21.12
N LEU A 312 -19.64 5.62 -21.24
CA LEU A 312 -19.73 4.91 -22.52
C LEU A 312 -20.56 5.71 -23.54
N GLU A 313 -21.68 6.31 -23.11
CA GLU A 313 -22.50 7.18 -23.96
C GLU A 313 -21.71 8.40 -24.48
N LYS A 314 -20.89 9.02 -23.62
CA LYS A 314 -20.00 10.13 -24.03
C LYS A 314 -18.96 9.66 -25.07
N LYS A 315 -18.30 8.53 -24.83
CA LYS A 315 -17.33 7.95 -25.78
C LYS A 315 -17.95 7.62 -27.13
N ALA A 316 -19.16 7.05 -27.14
CA ALA A 316 -19.85 6.73 -28.39
C ALA A 316 -20.14 8.00 -29.21
N LYS A 317 -20.64 9.06 -28.58
CA LYS A 317 -20.88 10.36 -29.23
C LYS A 317 -19.59 10.96 -29.81
N GLU A 318 -18.50 10.93 -29.06
CA GLU A 318 -17.20 11.43 -29.53
C GLU A 318 -16.66 10.63 -30.74
N GLN A 319 -16.90 9.32 -30.79
CA GLN A 319 -16.51 8.48 -31.93
C GLN A 319 -17.36 8.77 -33.16
N GLU A 320 -18.68 8.95 -32.99
CA GLU A 320 -19.60 9.35 -34.06
C GLU A 320 -19.22 10.71 -34.64
N GLU A 321 -18.98 11.72 -33.79
CA GLU A 321 -18.56 13.06 -34.22
C GLU A 321 -17.23 13.04 -35.00
N ARG A 322 -16.24 12.27 -34.53
CA ARG A 322 -14.95 12.09 -35.22
C ARG A 322 -15.10 11.40 -36.57
N SER A 323 -16.06 10.49 -36.70
CA SER A 323 -16.32 9.76 -37.94
C SER A 323 -16.99 10.68 -38.97
N SER A 324 -17.99 11.47 -38.55
CA SER A 324 -18.65 12.48 -39.40
C SER A 324 -17.73 13.63 -39.82
N GLN A 325 -16.74 14.01 -38.99
CA GLN A 325 -15.73 15.01 -39.37
C GLN A 325 -14.73 14.48 -40.40
N LYS A 326 -14.32 13.21 -40.31
CA LYS A 326 -13.44 12.57 -41.29
C LYS A 326 -14.09 12.47 -42.67
N GLU A 327 -15.37 12.10 -42.73
CA GLU A 327 -16.13 12.06 -43.98
C GLU A 327 -16.23 13.44 -44.64
N LYS A 328 -16.50 14.50 -43.87
CA LYS A 328 -16.55 15.88 -44.40
C LYS A 328 -15.20 16.43 -44.89
N SER A 329 -14.08 15.91 -44.38
CA SER A 329 -12.73 16.31 -44.81
C SER A 329 -12.18 15.50 -46.00
N GLY A 330 -12.82 14.39 -46.37
CA GLY A 330 -12.37 13.48 -47.44
C GLY A 330 -12.77 13.87 -48.86
N ASP A 331 -13.72 14.81 -49.05
CA ASP A 331 -14.32 15.13 -50.35
C ASP A 331 -13.61 16.26 -51.16
N HIS A 332 -12.34 16.53 -50.87
CA HIS A 332 -11.50 17.43 -51.69
C HIS A 332 -10.20 16.75 -52.15
N PHE A 333 -10.33 15.73 -53.00
CA PHE A 333 -9.26 15.33 -53.90
C PHE A 333 -9.80 15.21 -55.33
N CYS A 334 -9.88 16.36 -56.01
CA CYS A 334 -10.12 16.40 -57.45
C CYS A 334 -8.80 16.00 -58.14
N PRO A 335 -8.73 14.88 -58.88
CA PRO A 335 -7.54 14.57 -59.65
C PRO A 335 -7.37 15.64 -60.74
N PRO A 336 -6.13 16.10 -61.03
CA PRO A 336 -5.92 17.06 -62.11
C PRO A 336 -6.40 16.45 -63.41
N LYS A 337 -7.37 17.12 -64.06
CA LYS A 337 -7.84 16.77 -65.40
C LYS A 337 -6.63 16.76 -66.34
N GLY A 338 -6.43 15.62 -67.01
CA GLY A 338 -5.40 15.45 -68.02
C GLY A 338 -5.46 16.57 -69.07
N MET A 339 -4.31 17.16 -69.36
CA MET A 339 -4.09 17.93 -70.56
C MET A 339 -3.46 17.01 -71.63
N LYS A 340 -3.97 17.20 -72.84
CA LYS A 340 -3.85 16.40 -74.06
C LYS A 340 -2.44 16.12 -74.53
#